data_AF-A0A661HLU6-F1
#
_entry.id   AF-A0A661HLU6-F1
#
_cell.length_a   1.000
_cell.length_b   1.000
_cell.length_c   1.000
_cell.angle_alpha   90.00
_cell.angle_beta   90.00
_cell.angle_gamma   90.00
#
_symmetry.space_group_name_H-M   'P 1'
#
loop_
_entity.id
_entity.type
_entity.pdbx_description
1 polymer ?
#
loop_
_entity_poly.entity_id
_entity_poly.type
_entity_poly.pdbx_seq_one_letter_code
_entity_poly.pdbx_strand_id
1 'polypeptide(L)'
;MKKLILMIALNTFVFSGFFNEDAAKNKAEYIENERLCKIFTQKVEKYKDTLRDDVLAAASLASYEYRAKLFCKTAEENKKGF
;
A
#
# COMPACT_ATOMS: atom_id res chain seq x y z
N MET A 1 -31.72 11.77 -40.41
CA MET A 1 -31.90 11.23 -39.04
C MET A 1 -31.22 9.87 -38.81
N LYS A 2 -31.16 8.94 -39.79
CA LYS A 2 -30.45 7.65 -39.64
C LYS A 2 -28.94 7.77 -39.34
N LYS A 3 -28.29 8.87 -39.76
CA LYS A 3 -26.85 9.10 -39.52
C LYS A 3 -26.51 9.66 -38.12
N LEU A 4 -27.50 10.13 -37.36
CA LEU A 4 -27.27 10.62 -35.99
C LEU A 4 -27.18 9.47 -34.97
N ILE A 5 -27.91 8.38 -35.19
CA ILE A 5 -27.92 7.22 -34.30
C ILE A 5 -26.56 6.49 -34.31
N LEU A 6 -25.85 6.52 -35.44
CA LEU A 6 -24.56 5.84 -35.60
C LEU A 6 -23.40 6.56 -34.85
N MET A 7 -23.51 7.86 -34.62
CA MET A 7 -22.51 8.66 -33.89
C MET A 7 -22.57 8.47 -32.37
N ILE A 8 -23.74 8.12 -31.82
CA ILE A 8 -23.93 7.93 -30.38
C ILE A 8 -23.38 6.57 -29.91
N ALA A 9 -23.38 5.56 -30.79
CA ALA A 9 -22.91 4.22 -30.47
C ALA A 9 -21.38 4.08 -30.36
N LEU A 10 -20.58 5.01 -30.90
CA LEU A 10 -19.11 4.95 -30.82
C LEU A 10 -18.53 5.56 -29.53
N ASN A 11 -19.30 6.34 -28.77
CA ASN A 11 -18.78 7.01 -27.56
C ASN A 11 -18.92 6.18 -26.28
N THR A 12 -19.60 5.03 -26.31
CA THR A 12 -19.85 4.21 -25.12
C THR A 12 -18.74 3.20 -24.80
N PHE A 13 -17.72 3.06 -25.66
CA PHE A 13 -16.64 2.08 -25.47
C PHE A 13 -15.38 2.62 -24.78
N VAL A 14 -15.31 3.92 -24.47
CA VAL A 14 -14.08 4.53 -23.92
C VAL A 14 -14.02 4.51 -22.39
N PHE A 15 -15.10 4.14 -21.69
CA PHE A 15 -15.18 4.17 -20.21
C PHE A 15 -15.01 2.80 -19.54
N SER A 16 -14.93 1.70 -20.28
CA SER A 16 -14.73 0.35 -19.70
C SER A 16 -13.29 0.07 -19.23
N GLY A 17 -12.35 1.00 -19.46
CA GLY A 17 -10.95 0.86 -19.06
C GLY A 17 -10.60 1.29 -17.62
N PHE A 18 -11.47 2.05 -16.94
CA PHE A 18 -11.14 2.65 -15.64
C PHE A 18 -11.34 1.73 -14.43
N PHE A 19 -12.15 0.68 -14.52
CA PHE A 19 -12.50 -0.15 -13.35
C PHE A 19 -11.44 -1.21 -12.98
N ASN A 20 -10.39 -1.39 -13.79
CA ASN A 20 -9.34 -2.40 -13.53
C ASN A 20 -8.09 -1.81 -12.86
N GLU A 21 -7.97 -0.47 -12.82
CA GLU A 21 -6.83 0.24 -12.23
C GLU A 21 -6.85 0.17 -10.69
N ASP A 22 -8.03 0.27 -10.08
CA ASP A 22 -8.19 0.24 -8.62
C ASP A 22 -7.80 -1.11 -8.03
N ALA A 23 -8.20 -2.22 -8.66
CA ALA A 23 -7.84 -3.56 -8.20
C ALA A 23 -6.32 -3.82 -8.29
N ALA A 24 -5.68 -3.37 -9.38
CA ALA A 24 -4.23 -3.48 -9.55
C ALA A 24 -3.47 -2.60 -8.54
N LYS A 25 -3.95 -1.37 -8.31
CA LYS A 25 -3.39 -0.43 -7.35
C LYS A 25 -3.49 -0.96 -5.92
N ASN A 26 -4.65 -1.48 -5.53
CA ASN A 26 -4.84 -2.09 -4.22
C ASN A 26 -3.82 -3.23 -4.03
N LYS A 27 -3.65 -4.10 -5.04
CA LYS A 27 -2.73 -5.25 -4.94
C LYS A 27 -1.28 -4.82 -4.78
N ALA A 28 -0.86 -3.80 -5.55
CA ALA A 28 0.47 -3.22 -5.42
C ALA A 28 0.68 -2.61 -4.03
N GLU A 29 -0.34 -1.93 -3.49
CA GLU A 29 -0.31 -1.35 -2.16
C GLU A 29 -0.21 -2.41 -1.06
N TYR A 30 -0.93 -3.53 -1.17
CA TYR A 30 -0.79 -4.66 -0.25
C TYR A 30 0.64 -5.22 -0.25
N ILE A 31 1.18 -5.54 -1.43
CA ILE A 31 2.53 -6.10 -1.58
C ILE A 31 3.57 -5.16 -0.96
N GLU A 32 3.44 -3.86 -1.21
CA GLU A 32 4.38 -2.89 -0.67
C GLU A 32 4.27 -2.76 0.85
N ASN A 33 3.05 -2.72 1.40
CA ASN A 33 2.85 -2.69 2.85
C ASN A 33 3.39 -3.96 3.54
N GLU A 34 3.22 -5.14 2.92
CA GLU A 34 3.79 -6.40 3.42
C GLU A 34 5.33 -6.35 3.43
N ARG A 35 5.94 -5.85 2.34
CA ARG A 35 7.39 -5.67 2.25
C ARG A 35 7.91 -4.71 3.32
N LEU A 36 7.23 -3.58 3.51
CA LEU A 36 7.59 -2.57 4.50
C LEU A 36 7.42 -3.06 5.93
N CYS A 37 6.32 -3.78 6.22
CA CYS A 37 6.11 -4.49 7.49
C CYS A 37 7.33 -5.35 7.84
N LYS A 38 7.78 -6.21 6.92
CA LYS A 38 8.95 -7.07 7.12
C LYS A 38 10.23 -6.28 7.39
N ILE A 39 10.49 -5.23 6.60
CA ILE A 39 11.70 -4.40 6.75
C ILE A 39 11.73 -3.70 8.11
N PHE A 40 10.62 -3.11 8.54
CA PHE A 40 10.59 -2.38 9.82
C PHE A 40 10.62 -3.33 11.01
N THR A 41 10.01 -4.50 10.95
CA THR A 41 10.16 -5.55 11.97
C THR A 41 11.63 -5.96 12.12
N GLN A 42 12.33 -6.23 11.01
CA GLN A 42 13.76 -6.56 11.03
C GLN A 42 14.63 -5.41 11.54
N LYS A 43 14.25 -4.15 11.25
CA LYS A 43 14.95 -2.98 11.79
C LYS A 43 14.78 -2.88 13.30
N VAL A 44 13.58 -3.13 13.83
CA VAL A 44 13.34 -3.16 15.28
C VAL A 44 14.22 -4.22 15.94
N GLU A 45 14.21 -5.44 15.41
CA GLU A 45 15.02 -6.55 15.93
C GLU A 45 16.51 -6.20 15.94
N LYS A 46 17.07 -5.84 14.77
CA LYS A 46 18.50 -5.52 14.64
C LYS A 46 18.92 -4.30 15.46
N TYR A 47 18.05 -3.29 15.55
CA TYR A 47 18.40 -2.06 16.27
C TYR A 47 18.39 -2.25 17.78
N LYS A 48 17.57 -3.19 18.30
CA LYS A 48 17.60 -3.59 19.72
C LYS A 48 18.92 -4.23 20.11
N ASP A 49 19.57 -4.97 19.19
CA ASP A 49 20.86 -5.62 19.45
C ASP A 49 22.02 -4.63 19.68
N THR A 50 21.92 -3.43 19.10
CA THR A 50 22.98 -2.41 19.17
C THR A 50 22.48 -1.08 19.75
N LEU A 51 21.41 -1.12 20.55
CA LEU A 51 20.76 0.08 21.05
C LEU A 51 21.66 0.80 22.06
N ARG A 52 21.99 2.06 21.78
CA ARG A 52 22.68 2.94 22.73
C ARG A 52 21.69 3.49 23.76
N ASP A 53 22.14 3.70 24.99
CA ASP A 53 21.32 4.30 26.04
C ASP A 53 21.30 5.83 25.92
N ASP A 54 20.57 6.32 24.92
CA ASP A 54 20.35 7.74 24.71
C ASP A 54 18.97 8.04 24.10
N VAL A 55 18.54 9.29 24.23
CA VAL A 55 17.21 9.76 23.79
C VAL A 55 17.01 9.62 22.28
N LEU A 56 18.05 9.87 21.48
CA LEU A 56 17.96 9.72 20.02
C LEU A 56 17.82 8.24 19.63
N ALA A 57 18.54 7.36 20.32
CA ALA A 57 18.39 5.92 20.11
C ALA A 57 16.99 5.43 20.49
N ALA A 58 16.46 5.85 21.63
CA ALA A 58 15.09 5.53 22.04
C ALA A 58 14.05 6.06 21.04
N ALA A 59 14.19 7.30 20.56
CA ALA A 59 13.29 7.89 19.57
C ALA A 59 13.36 7.16 18.21
N SER A 60 14.55 6.73 17.81
CA SER A 60 14.75 5.95 16.57
C SER A 60 14.07 4.60 16.67
N LEU A 61 14.20 3.91 17.80
CA LEU A 61 13.51 2.65 18.04
C LEU A 61 12.00 2.83 18.01
N ALA A 62 11.46 3.83 18.71
CA ALA A 62 10.03 4.14 18.71
C ALA A 62 9.49 4.42 17.29
N SER A 63 10.29 5.11 16.45
CA SER A 63 9.94 5.35 15.04
C SER A 63 9.84 4.05 14.24
N TYR A 64 10.78 3.11 14.44
CA TYR A 64 10.76 1.81 13.77
C TYR A 64 9.58 0.96 14.22
N GLU A 65 9.31 0.91 15.52
CA GLU A 65 8.17 0.17 16.09
C GLU A 65 6.83 0.73 15.59
N TYR A 66 6.69 2.06 15.52
CA TYR A 66 5.51 2.72 14.96
C TYR A 66 5.30 2.32 13.50
N ARG A 67 6.34 2.39 12.67
CA ARG A 67 6.25 2.06 11.24
C ARG A 67 5.98 0.57 11.01
N ALA A 68 6.60 -0.32 11.78
CA ALA A 68 6.29 -1.74 11.75
C ALA A 68 4.79 -1.95 12.03
N LYS A 69 4.27 -1.40 13.13
CA LYS A 69 2.85 -1.51 13.48
C LYS A 69 1.94 -0.95 12.38
N LEU A 70 2.26 0.21 11.82
CA LEU A 70 1.48 0.85 10.77
C LEU A 70 1.42 -0.03 9.51
N PHE A 71 2.56 -0.38 8.94
CA PHE A 71 2.61 -1.12 7.68
C PHE A 71 2.09 -2.56 7.82
N CYS A 72 2.34 -3.22 8.96
CA CYS A 72 1.78 -4.55 9.20
C CYS A 72 0.24 -4.48 9.34
N LYS A 73 -0.29 -3.47 10.05
CA LYS A 73 -1.74 -3.28 10.17
C LYS A 73 -2.37 -3.00 8.81
N THR A 74 -1.81 -2.08 8.03
CA THR A 74 -2.31 -1.75 6.69
C THR A 74 -2.21 -2.94 5.74
N ALA A 75 -1.14 -3.75 5.82
CA ALA A 75 -1.04 -4.99 5.04
C ALA A 75 -2.18 -5.97 5.37
N GLU A 76 -2.48 -6.18 6.66
CA GLU A 76 -3.58 -7.04 7.10
C GLU A 76 -4.97 -6.51 6.69
N GLU A 77 -5.16 -5.19 6.70
CA GLU A 77 -6.39 -4.55 6.23
C GLU A 77 -6.54 -4.71 4.71
N ASN A 78 -5.47 -4.44 3.94
CA ASN A 78 -5.48 -4.56 2.48
C ASN A 78 -5.65 -6.03 2.05
N LYS A 79 -5.11 -6.99 2.79
CA LYS A 79 -5.28 -8.42 2.53
C LYS A 79 -6.74 -8.86 2.52
N LYS A 80 -7.62 -8.22 3.30
CA LYS A 80 -9.05 -8.54 3.37
C LYS A 80 -9.84 -8.00 2.16
N GLY A 81 -9.22 -7.14 1.34
CA GLY A 81 -9.79 -6.58 0.12
C GLY A 81 -9.49 -7.36 -1.16
N PHE A 82 -8.77 -8.49 -1.06
CA PHE A 82 -8.50 -9.44 -2.15
C PHE A 82 -9.17 -10.79 -1.89
#